data_AF-A0AAP7LTV9-F1
#
_entry.id   AF-A0AAP7LTV9-F1
#
_cell.length_a   1.000
_cell.length_b   1.000
_cell.length_c   1.000
_cell.angle_alpha   90.00
_cell.angle_beta   90.00
_cell.angle_gamma   90.00
#
_symmetry.space_group_name_H-M   'P 1'
#
loop_
_entity.id
_entity.type
_entity.pdbx_description
1 polymer ?
#
loop_
_entity_poly.entity_id
_entity_poly.type
_entity_poly.pdbx_seq_one_letter_code
_entity_poly.pdbx_strand_id
1 'polypeptide(L)'
;MRVKKVYLLLIQFLIIILLISLLFTKSTAIFAVIFALSASILIIHILVSKNSWKVKIMFISIYTLILILQEVFIASTFFNNSSIWLAFLVKNIIGIIIIFVPFFVRYLHYIYTLEHQFSMISKTSISFDMIREINNKRNSLKKNVSKSKTALSKENIYEIANDIPRHSYIKYLNRNALSESYFAECEKSLNDENLYIVLSSTGSSASELISLFTQKNYNHVSLSLDKELKTTISYNGGENLTLPGLNQEQLESFNKKSDASIMVYKIKATKEQKKRIIEEINEINNAGSAYNLVGLVTKASIRPNIMFCSQFVYSILKIANLEYFEANNTKVKPTDFVENDYYRKLEFCYEIAF
;
A
#
# COMPACT_ATOMS: atom_id res chain seq x y z
N MET A 1 5.91 -14.61 -29.81
CA MET A 1 5.06 -14.13 -28.69
C MET A 1 3.91 -15.08 -28.32
N ARG A 2 3.14 -15.65 -29.27
CA ARG A 2 2.01 -16.57 -28.95
C ARG A 2 2.43 -17.84 -28.18
N VAL A 3 3.54 -18.47 -28.58
CA VAL A 3 4.07 -19.69 -27.94
C VAL A 3 4.41 -19.47 -26.45
N LYS A 4 5.06 -18.34 -26.10
CA LYS A 4 5.38 -17.99 -24.70
C LYS A 4 4.13 -17.77 -23.84
N LYS A 5 3.06 -17.22 -24.42
CA LYS A 5 1.77 -17.01 -23.74
C LYS A 5 1.06 -18.34 -23.47
N VAL A 6 1.10 -19.28 -24.42
CA VAL A 6 0.54 -20.62 -24.26
C VAL A 6 1.26 -21.40 -23.17
N TYR A 7 2.60 -21.38 -23.13
CA TYR A 7 3.35 -22.03 -22.05
C TYR A 7 3.07 -21.42 -20.67
N LEU A 8 2.91 -20.10 -20.59
CA LEU A 8 2.56 -19.43 -19.33
C LEU A 8 1.18 -19.87 -18.82
N LEU A 9 0.19 -19.94 -19.71
CA LEU A 9 -1.16 -20.41 -19.37
C LEU A 9 -1.15 -21.87 -18.93
N LEU A 10 -0.37 -22.72 -19.60
CA LEU A 10 -0.24 -24.14 -19.26
C LEU A 10 0.42 -24.34 -17.90
N ILE A 11 1.47 -23.57 -17.58
CA ILE A 11 2.09 -23.59 -16.25
C ILE A 11 1.10 -23.12 -15.16
N GLN A 12 0.35 -22.05 -15.41
CA GLN A 12 -0.67 -21.56 -14.48
C GLN A 12 -1.75 -22.63 -14.23
N PHE A 13 -2.21 -23.30 -15.28
CA PHE A 13 -3.16 -24.40 -15.18
C PHE A 13 -2.63 -25.57 -14.35
N LEU A 14 -1.38 -25.99 -14.58
CA LEU A 14 -0.74 -27.05 -13.78
C LEU A 14 -0.59 -26.67 -12.31
N ILE A 15 -0.23 -25.41 -12.02
CA ILE A 15 -0.15 -24.92 -10.64
C ILE A 15 -1.52 -24.95 -9.97
N ILE A 16 -2.58 -24.51 -10.67
CA ILE A 16 -3.95 -24.55 -10.12
C ILE A 16 -4.36 -25.99 -9.80
N ILE A 17 -4.09 -26.95 -10.69
CA ILE A 17 -4.37 -28.37 -10.44
C ILE A 17 -3.61 -28.88 -9.22
N LEU A 18 -2.32 -28.54 -9.10
CA LEU A 18 -1.51 -28.92 -7.94
C LEU A 18 -2.11 -28.37 -6.65
N LEU A 19 -2.50 -27.08 -6.62
CA LEU A 19 -3.10 -26.45 -5.45
C LEU A 19 -4.45 -27.08 -5.09
N ILE A 20 -5.29 -27.40 -6.07
CA ILE A 20 -6.55 -28.11 -5.86
C ILE A 20 -6.29 -29.51 -5.27
N SER A 21 -5.29 -30.23 -5.80
CA SER A 21 -4.90 -31.54 -5.27
C SER A 21 -4.45 -31.46 -3.80
N LEU A 22 -3.72 -30.42 -3.43
CA LEU A 22 -3.28 -30.18 -2.05
C LEU A 22 -4.44 -29.85 -1.08
N LEU A 23 -5.57 -29.33 -1.55
CA LEU A 23 -6.73 -29.10 -0.69
C LEU A 23 -7.32 -30.42 -0.17
N PHE A 24 -7.22 -31.49 -0.95
CA PHE A 24 -7.82 -32.79 -0.64
C PHE A 24 -6.80 -33.84 -0.22
N THR A 25 -5.49 -33.52 -0.20
CA THR A 25 -4.47 -34.48 0.23
C THR A 25 -4.59 -34.78 1.71
N LYS A 26 -4.60 -36.07 2.04
CA LYS A 26 -4.51 -36.56 3.43
C LYS A 26 -3.06 -36.76 3.88
N SER A 27 -2.11 -36.69 2.94
CA SER A 27 -0.70 -36.89 3.21
C SER A 27 0.00 -35.55 3.42
N THR A 28 0.59 -35.38 4.61
CA THR A 28 1.41 -34.23 4.96
C THR A 28 2.81 -34.28 4.33
N ALA A 29 3.26 -35.46 3.91
CA ALA A 29 4.56 -35.65 3.26
C ALA A 29 4.68 -34.80 1.98
N ILE A 30 3.56 -34.60 1.27
CA ILE A 30 3.53 -33.77 0.06
C ILE A 30 3.85 -32.31 0.41
N PHE A 31 3.33 -31.78 1.52
CA PHE A 31 3.65 -30.43 1.97
C PHE A 31 5.12 -30.29 2.36
N ALA A 32 5.66 -31.25 3.12
CA ALA A 32 7.09 -31.24 3.51
C ALA A 32 8.01 -31.23 2.28
N VAL A 33 7.72 -32.08 1.28
CA VAL A 33 8.47 -32.12 0.02
C VAL A 33 8.39 -30.79 -0.72
N ILE A 34 7.20 -30.19 -0.82
CA ILE A 34 7.03 -28.90 -1.49
C ILE A 34 7.77 -27.78 -0.75
N PHE A 35 7.72 -27.76 0.58
CA PHE A 35 8.46 -26.79 1.40
C PHE A 35 9.97 -26.93 1.17
N ALA A 36 10.52 -28.15 1.26
CA ALA A 36 11.93 -28.41 1.02
C ALA A 36 12.37 -28.02 -0.41
N LEU A 37 11.57 -28.35 -1.43
CA LEU A 37 11.84 -27.97 -2.81
C LEU A 37 11.81 -26.44 -3.00
N SER A 38 10.83 -25.76 -2.41
CA SER A 38 10.71 -24.30 -2.49
C SER A 38 11.93 -23.59 -1.88
N ALA A 39 12.36 -24.03 -0.69
CA ALA A 39 13.53 -23.50 -0.02
C ALA A 39 14.79 -23.76 -0.85
N SER A 40 14.95 -24.98 -1.37
CA SER A 40 16.10 -25.38 -2.19
C SER A 40 16.23 -24.52 -3.46
N ILE A 41 15.13 -24.32 -4.19
CA ILE A 41 15.11 -23.48 -5.40
C ILE A 41 15.53 -22.05 -5.06
N LEU A 42 15.03 -21.48 -3.97
CA LEU A 42 15.32 -20.10 -3.57
C LEU A 42 16.75 -19.94 -3.04
N ILE A 43 17.28 -20.94 -2.34
CA ILE A 43 18.68 -20.99 -1.91
C ILE A 43 19.61 -21.09 -3.12
N ILE A 44 19.33 -21.97 -4.08
CA ILE A 44 20.11 -22.07 -5.33
C ILE A 44 20.04 -20.73 -6.08
N HIS A 45 18.86 -20.13 -6.18
CA HIS A 45 18.69 -18.84 -6.83
C HIS A 45 19.54 -17.74 -6.18
N ILE A 46 19.57 -17.64 -4.85
CA ILE A 46 20.40 -16.62 -4.18
C ILE A 46 21.90 -16.93 -4.31
N LEU A 47 22.30 -18.20 -4.30
CA LEU A 47 23.69 -18.60 -4.51
C LEU A 47 24.21 -18.21 -5.90
N VAL A 48 23.40 -18.40 -6.94
CA VAL A 48 23.73 -18.04 -8.34
C VAL A 48 23.60 -16.53 -8.61
N SER A 49 22.87 -15.80 -7.76
CA SER A 49 22.69 -14.36 -7.93
C SER A 49 23.99 -13.56 -7.75
N LYS A 50 24.03 -12.36 -8.34
CA LYS A 50 25.16 -11.40 -8.22
C LYS A 50 25.19 -10.65 -6.87
N ASN A 51 24.42 -11.08 -5.87
CA ASN A 51 24.34 -10.42 -4.57
C ASN A 51 25.65 -10.59 -3.78
N SER A 52 25.91 -9.66 -2.85
CA SER A 52 27.07 -9.77 -1.96
C SER A 52 26.97 -11.00 -1.05
N TRP A 53 28.11 -11.53 -0.62
CA TRP A 53 28.17 -12.71 0.26
C TRP A 53 27.37 -12.53 1.56
N LYS A 54 27.34 -11.32 2.14
CA LYS A 54 26.52 -11.00 3.33
C LYS A 54 25.03 -11.18 3.07
N VAL A 55 24.55 -10.69 1.92
CA VAL A 55 23.15 -10.84 1.49
C VAL A 55 22.83 -12.30 1.23
N LYS A 56 23.75 -13.06 0.59
CA LYS A 56 23.58 -14.50 0.38
C LYS A 56 23.40 -15.25 1.70
N ILE A 57 24.30 -15.05 2.67
CA ILE A 57 24.19 -15.67 4.00
C ILE A 57 22.86 -15.31 4.65
N MET A 58 22.50 -14.03 4.68
CA MET A 58 21.26 -13.57 5.31
C MET A 58 20.03 -14.27 4.72
N PHE A 59 19.90 -14.32 3.38
CA PHE A 59 18.75 -14.97 2.74
C PHE A 59 18.76 -16.49 2.89
N ILE A 60 19.94 -17.13 2.89
CA ILE A 60 20.05 -18.56 3.18
C ILE A 60 19.51 -18.82 4.60
N SER A 61 19.96 -18.07 5.60
CA SER A 61 19.46 -18.18 6.98
C SER A 61 17.95 -17.95 7.07
N ILE A 62 17.41 -16.96 6.36
CA ILE A 62 15.96 -16.69 6.32
C ILE A 62 15.19 -17.86 5.71
N TYR A 63 15.61 -18.38 4.55
CA TYR A 63 14.91 -19.50 3.90
C TYR A 63 15.02 -20.80 4.72
N THR A 64 16.15 -21.04 5.39
CA THR A 64 16.29 -22.16 6.32
C THR A 64 15.38 -22.00 7.54
N LEU A 65 15.29 -20.80 8.13
CA LEU A 65 14.39 -20.54 9.25
C LEU A 65 12.92 -20.75 8.85
N ILE A 66 12.52 -20.27 7.67
CA ILE A 66 11.17 -20.48 7.14
C ILE A 66 10.88 -21.98 6.98
N LEU A 67 11.83 -22.75 6.43
CA LEU A 67 11.67 -24.20 6.30
C LEU A 67 11.52 -24.88 7.66
N ILE A 68 12.30 -24.49 8.67
CA ILE A 68 12.17 -25.03 10.03
C ILE A 68 10.77 -24.74 10.59
N LEU A 69 10.27 -23.51 10.45
CA LEU A 69 8.92 -23.15 10.91
C LEU A 69 7.83 -23.91 10.15
N GLN A 70 8.03 -24.13 8.86
CA GLN A 70 7.17 -24.95 8.00
C GLN A 70 7.09 -26.40 8.48
N GLU A 71 8.23 -27.02 8.82
CA GLU A 71 8.26 -28.38 9.35
C GLU A 71 7.64 -28.46 10.76
N VAL A 72 7.89 -27.46 11.63
CA VAL A 72 7.24 -27.36 12.94
C VAL A 72 5.72 -27.28 12.78
N PHE A 73 5.22 -26.49 11.82
CA PHE A 73 3.80 -26.41 11.52
C PHE A 73 3.21 -27.76 11.09
N ILE A 74 3.89 -28.49 10.20
CA ILE A 74 3.46 -29.84 9.79
C ILE A 74 3.38 -30.76 11.02
N ALA A 75 4.44 -30.79 11.83
CA ALA A 75 4.50 -31.61 13.02
C ALA A 75 3.37 -31.27 14.01
N SER A 76 3.17 -29.99 14.33
CA SER A 76 2.14 -29.55 15.29
C SER A 76 0.71 -29.81 14.81
N THR A 77 0.47 -29.75 13.51
CA THR A 77 -0.87 -29.83 12.92
C THR A 77 -1.38 -31.27 12.77
N PHE A 78 -0.47 -32.24 12.67
CA PHE A 78 -0.77 -33.66 12.42
C PHE A 78 -1.01 -34.48 13.69
N PHE A 79 -0.35 -34.17 14.81
CA PHE A 79 -0.60 -34.87 16.08
C PHE A 79 -1.96 -34.55 16.70
N ASN A 80 -2.68 -33.55 16.18
CA ASN A 80 -4.01 -33.17 16.65
C ASN A 80 -5.10 -33.70 15.71
N ASN A 81 -5.53 -34.95 15.96
CA ASN A 81 -6.44 -35.73 15.13
C ASN A 81 -7.90 -35.23 15.26
N SER A 82 -8.20 -34.08 14.68
CA SER A 82 -9.57 -33.54 14.64
C SER A 82 -10.39 -34.28 13.58
N SER A 83 -11.44 -35.00 13.99
CA SER A 83 -12.36 -35.76 13.15
C SER A 83 -13.31 -34.90 12.28
N ILE A 84 -13.19 -33.57 12.35
CA ILE A 84 -14.08 -32.61 11.67
C ILE A 84 -13.50 -32.25 10.30
N TRP A 85 -14.23 -32.56 9.23
CA TRP A 85 -13.82 -32.31 7.84
C TRP A 85 -13.46 -30.83 7.54
N LEU A 86 -14.17 -29.88 8.17
CA LEU A 86 -13.90 -28.46 8.01
C LEU A 86 -12.53 -28.06 8.59
N ALA A 87 -12.14 -28.63 9.74
CA ALA A 87 -10.83 -28.38 10.34
C ALA A 87 -9.69 -28.90 9.45
N PHE A 88 -9.91 -30.04 8.78
CA PHE A 88 -8.98 -30.58 7.79
C PHE A 88 -8.78 -29.63 6.59
N LEU A 89 -9.86 -29.09 6.02
CA LEU A 89 -9.75 -28.13 4.91
C LEU A 89 -9.02 -26.84 5.32
N VAL A 90 -9.34 -26.30 6.50
CA VAL A 90 -8.66 -25.09 7.02
C VAL A 90 -7.16 -25.34 7.18
N LYS A 91 -6.76 -26.51 7.72
CA LYS A 91 -5.35 -26.89 7.84
C LYS A 91 -4.64 -26.94 6.48
N ASN A 92 -5.27 -27.53 5.47
CA ASN A 92 -4.69 -27.62 4.12
C ASN A 92 -4.61 -26.24 3.44
N ILE A 93 -5.60 -25.37 3.63
CA ILE A 93 -5.55 -23.98 3.15
C ILE A 93 -4.37 -23.24 3.80
N ILE A 94 -4.19 -23.35 5.11
CA ILE A 94 -3.06 -22.73 5.82
C ILE A 94 -1.73 -23.30 5.29
N GLY A 95 -1.62 -24.62 5.12
CA GLY A 95 -0.44 -25.25 4.52
C GLY A 95 -0.12 -24.71 3.12
N ILE A 96 -1.14 -24.55 2.28
CA ILE A 96 -1.00 -23.95 0.94
C ILE A 96 -0.51 -22.50 1.02
N ILE A 97 -1.09 -21.68 1.91
CA ILE A 97 -0.67 -20.27 2.09
C ILE A 97 0.81 -20.21 2.50
N ILE A 98 1.22 -21.09 3.42
CA ILE A 98 2.59 -21.14 3.94
C ILE A 98 3.62 -21.49 2.83
N ILE A 99 3.24 -22.21 1.76
CA ILE A 99 4.12 -22.49 0.60
C ILE A 99 4.64 -21.18 -0.01
N PHE A 100 3.84 -20.11 0.00
CA PHE A 100 4.16 -18.86 -0.67
C PHE A 100 5.02 -17.90 0.16
N VAL A 101 5.17 -18.13 1.47
CA VAL A 101 5.95 -17.28 2.38
C VAL A 101 7.39 -17.02 1.90
N PRO A 102 8.21 -18.03 1.53
CA PRO A 102 9.58 -17.77 1.09
C PRO A 102 9.63 -17.06 -0.27
N PHE A 103 8.64 -17.25 -1.15
CA PHE A 103 8.53 -16.49 -2.40
C PHE A 103 8.13 -15.03 -2.16
N PHE A 104 7.30 -14.76 -1.14
CA PHE A 104 6.96 -13.40 -0.73
C PHE A 104 8.21 -12.65 -0.21
N VAL A 105 9.04 -13.30 0.61
CA VAL A 105 10.34 -12.76 1.04
C VAL A 105 11.23 -12.40 -0.16
N ARG A 106 11.30 -13.27 -1.17
CA ARG A 106 12.02 -12.98 -2.42
C ARG A 106 11.44 -11.77 -3.16
N TYR A 107 10.11 -11.65 -3.21
CA TYR A 107 9.43 -10.53 -3.86
C TYR A 107 9.75 -9.21 -3.16
N LEU A 108 9.74 -9.16 -1.82
CA LEU A 108 10.14 -7.97 -1.06
C LEU A 108 11.60 -7.56 -1.37
N HIS A 109 12.51 -8.53 -1.44
CA HIS A 109 13.90 -8.27 -1.82
C HIS A 109 14.01 -7.70 -3.24
N TYR A 110 13.27 -8.26 -4.20
CA TYR A 110 13.25 -7.75 -5.57
C TYR A 110 12.82 -6.29 -5.65
N ILE A 111 11.75 -5.92 -4.94
CA ILE A 111 11.28 -4.52 -4.86
C ILE A 111 12.37 -3.62 -4.25
N TYR A 112 12.99 -4.04 -3.16
CA TYR A 112 14.09 -3.29 -2.52
C TYR A 112 15.27 -3.07 -3.48
N THR A 113 15.67 -4.10 -4.23
CA THR A 113 16.78 -3.99 -5.19
C THR A 113 16.48 -3.09 -6.37
N LEU A 114 15.25 -3.11 -6.89
CA LEU A 114 14.84 -2.22 -7.98
C LEU A 114 14.91 -0.75 -7.55
N GLU A 115 14.37 -0.43 -6.39
CA GLU A 115 14.39 0.93 -5.85
C GLU A 115 15.82 1.47 -5.67
N HIS A 116 16.78 0.60 -5.31
CA HIS A 116 18.17 0.98 -5.11
C HIS A 116 19.02 0.99 -6.38
N GLN A 117 18.69 0.22 -7.41
CA GLN A 117 19.40 0.27 -8.70
C GLN A 117 19.15 1.58 -9.45
N PHE A 118 17.94 2.16 -9.34
CA PHE A 118 17.62 3.42 -9.99
C PHE A 118 18.22 4.66 -9.29
N SER A 119 18.69 4.55 -8.04
CA SER A 119 19.34 5.67 -7.33
C SER A 119 20.87 5.75 -7.54
N MET A 120 21.49 4.69 -8.08
CA MET A 120 22.96 4.55 -8.16
C MET A 120 23.57 4.95 -9.50
N ILE A 121 22.78 5.32 -10.52
CA ILE A 121 23.30 5.69 -11.85
C ILE A 121 24.10 7.02 -11.85
N SER A 122 24.08 7.82 -10.76
CA SER A 122 24.71 9.15 -10.73
C SER A 122 26.09 9.27 -10.05
N LYS A 123 26.77 8.19 -9.64
CA LYS A 123 27.91 8.31 -8.71
C LYS A 123 29.21 7.64 -9.19
N THR A 124 30.02 8.41 -9.89
CA THR A 124 31.43 8.09 -10.20
C THR A 124 32.37 9.20 -9.71
N SER A 125 32.43 9.40 -8.39
CA SER A 125 33.63 9.83 -7.63
C SER A 125 33.27 9.97 -6.15
N ILE A 126 34.20 9.64 -5.25
CA ILE A 126 34.00 9.75 -3.80
C ILE A 126 34.28 11.21 -3.41
N SER A 127 33.22 12.02 -3.29
CA SER A 127 33.29 13.41 -2.80
C SER A 127 32.94 13.50 -1.30
N PHE A 128 33.20 14.65 -0.67
CA PHE A 128 32.73 14.96 0.69
C PHE A 128 31.20 14.82 0.84
N ASP A 129 30.44 14.95 -0.25
CA ASP A 129 28.99 14.69 -0.25
C ASP A 129 28.67 13.22 0.01
N MET A 130 29.55 12.30 -0.39
CA MET A 130 29.40 10.87 -0.11
C MET A 130 29.59 10.55 1.38
N ILE A 131 30.51 11.26 2.07
CA ILE A 131 30.71 11.12 3.52
C ILE A 131 29.52 11.72 4.28
N ARG A 132 29.01 12.88 3.84
CA ARG A 132 27.77 13.48 4.36
C ARG A 132 26.58 12.56 4.12
N GLU A 133 26.49 11.91 2.96
CA GLU A 133 25.46 10.94 2.64
C GLU A 133 25.56 9.67 3.49
N ILE A 134 26.75 9.15 3.79
CA ILE A 134 26.94 8.01 4.71
C ILE A 134 26.49 8.35 6.13
N ASN A 135 26.82 9.53 6.64
CA ASN A 135 26.35 9.99 7.95
C ASN A 135 24.84 10.20 7.96
N ASN A 136 24.29 10.80 6.91
CA ASN A 136 22.84 10.91 6.73
C ASN A 136 22.18 9.54 6.61
N LYS A 137 22.84 8.54 6.01
CA LYS A 137 22.38 7.16 5.88
C LYS A 137 22.41 6.41 7.21
N ARG A 138 23.38 6.69 8.07
CA ARG A 138 23.45 6.13 9.44
C ARG A 138 22.37 6.72 10.34
N ASN A 139 22.11 8.02 10.20
CA ASN A 139 21.00 8.71 10.87
C ASN A 139 19.64 8.26 10.33
N SER A 140 19.51 8.05 9.01
CA SER A 140 18.30 7.51 8.40
C SER A 140 18.07 6.05 8.77
N LEU A 141 19.12 5.22 8.89
CA LEU A 141 19.02 3.86 9.41
C LEU A 141 18.55 3.84 10.86
N LYS A 142 19.10 4.71 11.74
CA LYS A 142 18.60 4.86 13.11
C LYS A 142 17.14 5.30 13.13
N LYS A 143 16.77 6.29 12.32
CA LYS A 143 15.39 6.78 12.18
C LYS A 143 14.45 5.71 11.63
N ASN A 144 14.90 4.90 10.68
CA ASN A 144 14.12 3.80 10.09
C ASN A 144 13.95 2.64 11.07
N VAL A 145 14.96 2.32 11.88
CA VAL A 145 14.86 1.30 12.94
C VAL A 145 13.93 1.77 14.07
N SER A 146 14.02 3.03 14.51
CA SER A 146 13.07 3.57 15.50
C SER A 146 11.65 3.60 14.94
N LYS A 147 11.48 4.07 13.70
CA LYS A 147 10.19 4.08 12.99
C LYS A 147 9.61 2.67 12.82
N SER A 148 10.44 1.68 12.50
CA SER A 148 10.03 0.27 12.42
C SER A 148 9.62 -0.31 13.77
N LYS A 149 10.27 0.07 14.87
CA LYS A 149 9.87 -0.35 16.22
C LYS A 149 8.53 0.24 16.63
N THR A 150 8.31 1.52 16.34
CA THR A 150 7.04 2.20 16.66
C THR A 150 5.90 1.65 15.80
N ALA A 151 6.10 1.54 14.48
CA ALA A 151 5.11 1.01 13.54
C ALA A 151 4.71 -0.45 13.82
N LEU A 152 5.64 -1.28 14.32
CA LEU A 152 5.40 -2.67 14.70
C LEU A 152 5.16 -2.85 16.22
N SER A 153 4.85 -1.76 16.93
CA SER A 153 4.50 -1.82 18.35
C SER A 153 3.23 -2.64 18.56
N LYS A 154 3.09 -3.23 19.76
CA LYS A 154 1.93 -4.07 20.08
C LYS A 154 0.63 -3.27 19.96
N GLU A 155 0.69 -2.00 20.36
CA GLU A 155 -0.41 -1.05 20.32
C GLU A 155 -0.86 -0.77 18.88
N ASN A 156 0.07 -0.44 17.99
CA ASN A 156 -0.25 -0.19 16.57
C ASN A 156 -0.79 -1.46 15.88
N ILE A 157 -0.16 -2.61 16.12
CA ILE A 157 -0.62 -3.88 15.54
C ILE A 157 -2.01 -4.25 16.04
N TYR A 158 -2.31 -4.00 17.32
CA TYR A 158 -3.63 -4.23 17.89
C TYR A 158 -4.69 -3.29 17.29
N GLU A 159 -4.37 -2.01 17.13
CA GLU A 159 -5.27 -1.04 16.50
C GLU A 159 -5.59 -1.44 15.06
N ILE A 160 -4.59 -1.84 14.29
CA ILE A 160 -4.74 -2.32 12.91
C ILE A 160 -5.54 -3.62 12.86
N ALA A 161 -5.27 -4.58 13.75
CA ALA A 161 -6.00 -5.84 13.81
C ALA A 161 -7.49 -5.63 14.10
N ASN A 162 -7.84 -4.63 14.92
CA ASN A 162 -9.22 -4.25 15.19
C ASN A 162 -9.86 -3.40 14.08
N ASP A 163 -9.06 -2.82 13.19
CA ASP A 163 -9.50 -2.03 12.04
C ASP A 163 -9.64 -2.87 10.75
N ILE A 164 -8.93 -3.98 10.63
CA ILE A 164 -9.07 -4.86 9.45
C ILE A 164 -10.52 -5.33 9.20
N PRO A 165 -11.33 -5.75 10.21
CA PRO A 165 -12.67 -6.28 9.97
C PRO A 165 -13.68 -5.27 9.40
N ARG A 166 -13.48 -3.97 9.61
CA ARG A 166 -14.37 -2.91 9.06
C ARG A 166 -14.09 -2.58 7.60
N HIS A 167 -13.04 -3.14 7.00
CA HIS A 167 -12.68 -2.91 5.59
C HIS A 167 -13.32 -3.95 4.66
N SER A 168 -13.64 -3.55 3.43
CA SER A 168 -14.13 -4.46 2.39
C SER A 168 -13.36 -4.30 1.09
N TYR A 169 -13.07 -5.45 0.46
CA TYR A 169 -12.37 -5.53 -0.83
C TYR A 169 -13.33 -5.84 -2.00
N ILE A 170 -14.60 -6.10 -1.67
CA ILE A 170 -15.60 -6.57 -2.65
C ILE A 170 -16.86 -5.70 -2.59
N LYS A 171 -17.27 -5.21 -1.42
CA LYS A 171 -18.49 -4.43 -1.26
C LYS A 171 -18.16 -2.96 -1.00
N TYR A 172 -18.98 -2.06 -1.52
CA TYR A 172 -18.96 -0.67 -1.08
C TYR A 172 -19.60 -0.61 0.30
N LEU A 173 -18.87 -0.04 1.24
CA LEU A 173 -19.29 0.09 2.63
C LEU A 173 -19.84 1.49 2.90
N ASN A 174 -19.15 2.48 2.35
CA ASN A 174 -19.41 3.87 2.63
C ASN A 174 -20.30 4.48 1.53
N ARG A 175 -21.54 4.84 1.87
CA ARG A 175 -22.55 5.42 0.97
C ARG A 175 -23.18 6.61 1.67
N ASN A 176 -23.41 7.69 0.91
CA ASN A 176 -24.04 8.91 1.41
C ASN A 176 -23.35 9.47 2.67
N ALA A 177 -22.01 9.35 2.76
CA ALA A 177 -21.26 9.91 3.88
C ALA A 177 -21.09 11.42 3.78
N LEU A 178 -21.12 11.98 2.57
CA LEU A 178 -21.07 13.41 2.36
C LEU A 178 -22.49 13.98 2.47
N SER A 179 -22.66 14.96 3.36
CA SER A 179 -23.93 15.63 3.61
C SER A 179 -24.27 16.66 2.53
N GLU A 180 -25.55 17.06 2.46
CA GLU A 180 -25.96 18.20 1.62
C GLU A 180 -25.21 19.48 1.99
N SER A 181 -24.87 19.67 3.27
CA SER A 181 -24.06 20.81 3.72
C SER A 181 -22.64 20.79 3.15
N TYR A 182 -22.02 19.63 2.99
CA TYR A 182 -20.72 19.51 2.33
C TYR A 182 -20.80 19.96 0.86
N PHE A 183 -21.83 19.51 0.12
CA PHE A 183 -22.03 19.93 -1.26
C PHE A 183 -22.35 21.42 -1.38
N ALA A 184 -23.10 21.98 -0.43
CA ALA A 184 -23.34 23.42 -0.37
C ALA A 184 -22.04 24.23 -0.17
N GLU A 185 -21.10 23.76 0.66
CA GLU A 185 -19.77 24.38 0.78
C GLU A 185 -18.95 24.24 -0.52
N CYS A 186 -19.04 23.11 -1.21
CA CYS A 186 -18.41 22.93 -2.53
C CYS A 186 -18.95 23.94 -3.56
N GLU A 187 -20.27 24.14 -3.61
CA GLU A 187 -20.90 25.12 -4.50
C GLU A 187 -20.46 26.56 -4.19
N LYS A 188 -20.34 26.92 -2.90
CA LYS A 188 -19.79 28.23 -2.49
C LYS A 188 -18.35 28.43 -2.95
N SER A 189 -17.56 27.36 -3.01
CA SER A 189 -16.15 27.40 -3.42
C SER A 189 -15.94 27.62 -4.93
N LEU A 190 -17.00 27.57 -5.76
CA LEU A 190 -16.89 27.66 -7.23
C LEU A 190 -16.26 28.96 -7.76
N ASN A 191 -16.23 30.01 -6.94
CA ASN A 191 -15.58 31.28 -7.29
C ASN A 191 -14.08 31.29 -6.98
N ASP A 192 -13.56 30.32 -6.20
CA ASP A 192 -12.13 30.09 -6.08
C ASP A 192 -11.63 29.41 -7.37
N GLU A 193 -10.68 30.04 -8.05
CA GLU A 193 -10.08 29.58 -9.30
C GLU A 193 -9.04 28.47 -9.11
N ASN A 194 -8.97 27.87 -7.93
CA ASN A 194 -8.02 26.81 -7.61
C ASN A 194 -8.70 25.60 -6.97
N LEU A 195 -7.99 24.49 -7.07
CA LEU A 195 -8.11 23.31 -6.22
C LEU A 195 -6.86 23.21 -5.36
N TYR A 196 -7.01 22.58 -4.20
CA TYR A 196 -5.95 22.42 -3.23
C TYR A 196 -5.65 20.94 -3.04
N ILE A 197 -4.37 20.58 -3.17
CA ILE A 197 -3.86 19.24 -2.92
C ILE A 197 -3.15 19.29 -1.58
N VAL A 198 -3.64 18.51 -0.62
CA VAL A 198 -3.13 18.49 0.75
C VAL A 198 -2.36 17.20 0.96
N LEU A 199 -1.05 17.27 1.10
CA LEU A 199 -0.23 16.14 1.52
C LEU A 199 -0.12 16.14 3.04
N SER A 200 -0.39 15.00 3.68
CA SER A 200 -0.39 14.90 5.13
C SER A 200 0.45 13.72 5.65
N SER A 201 1.11 13.94 6.79
CA SER A 201 1.72 12.91 7.63
C SER A 201 0.81 12.64 8.83
N THR A 202 -0.24 11.86 8.63
CA THR A 202 -1.33 11.71 9.62
C THR A 202 -0.97 10.89 10.87
N GLY A 203 0.18 10.21 10.88
CA GLY A 203 0.70 9.49 12.06
C GLY A 203 -0.17 8.35 12.60
N SER A 204 -1.25 7.95 11.90
CA SER A 204 -2.12 6.83 12.29
C SER A 204 -1.39 5.50 12.22
N SER A 205 -1.84 4.48 12.95
CA SER A 205 -1.18 3.16 12.96
C SER A 205 -1.10 2.53 11.56
N ALA A 206 -2.14 2.69 10.74
CA ALA A 206 -2.12 2.28 9.33
C ALA A 206 -1.12 3.12 8.49
N SER A 207 -1.12 4.44 8.68
CA SER A 207 -0.20 5.40 8.07
C SER A 207 1.26 5.08 8.41
N GLU A 208 1.54 4.66 9.64
CA GLU A 208 2.87 4.26 10.11
C GLU A 208 3.36 2.97 9.45
N LEU A 209 2.51 1.94 9.38
CA LEU A 209 2.80 0.73 8.60
C LEU A 209 3.03 1.05 7.12
N ILE A 210 2.15 1.83 6.49
CA ILE A 210 2.29 2.26 5.09
C ILE A 210 3.63 2.96 4.89
N SER A 211 4.03 3.81 5.83
CA SER A 211 5.28 4.55 5.75
C SER A 211 6.53 3.67 5.82
N LEU A 212 6.46 2.46 6.39
CA LEU A 212 7.52 1.47 6.30
C LEU A 212 7.67 0.93 4.87
N PHE A 213 6.55 0.72 4.18
CA PHE A 213 6.53 0.23 2.81
C PHE A 213 6.84 1.33 1.78
N THR A 214 6.46 2.58 2.03
CA THR A 214 6.68 3.69 1.10
C THR A 214 7.97 4.46 1.36
N GLN A 215 8.58 4.33 2.55
CA GLN A 215 9.77 5.07 3.00
C GLN A 215 9.63 6.61 2.92
N LYS A 216 8.40 7.15 2.84
CA LYS A 216 8.12 8.58 2.74
C LYS A 216 7.41 9.09 4.01
N ASN A 217 7.59 10.38 4.31
CA ASN A 217 6.99 11.04 5.49
C ASN A 217 5.53 11.46 5.24
N TYR A 218 5.21 11.92 4.03
CA TYR A 218 3.82 12.16 3.59
C TYR A 218 3.28 10.90 2.93
N ASN A 219 2.25 10.33 3.54
CA ASN A 219 1.68 9.04 3.18
C ASN A 219 0.16 9.09 2.99
N HIS A 220 -0.41 10.29 3.07
CA HIS A 220 -1.80 10.56 2.74
C HIS A 220 -1.90 11.81 1.87
N VAL A 221 -2.92 11.85 1.02
CA VAL A 221 -3.21 12.99 0.15
C VAL A 221 -4.71 13.20 0.04
N SER A 222 -5.12 14.45 0.16
CA SER A 222 -6.52 14.86 0.11
C SER A 222 -6.70 15.95 -0.95
N LEU A 223 -7.92 16.12 -1.42
CA LEU A 223 -8.31 17.19 -2.34
C LEU A 223 -9.23 18.15 -1.59
N SER A 224 -9.08 19.45 -1.83
CA SER A 224 -10.03 20.46 -1.36
C SER A 224 -10.36 21.43 -2.49
N LEU A 225 -11.59 21.91 -2.50
CA LEU A 225 -12.10 22.87 -3.48
C LEU A 225 -12.03 24.32 -2.96
N ASP A 226 -11.63 24.56 -1.71
CA ASP A 226 -11.54 25.90 -1.12
C ASP A 226 -10.22 26.11 -0.38
N LYS A 227 -9.75 27.36 -0.35
CA LYS A 227 -8.49 27.73 0.32
C LYS A 227 -8.51 27.53 1.83
N GLU A 228 -9.70 27.58 2.44
CA GLU A 228 -9.91 27.36 3.87
C GLU A 228 -9.95 25.87 4.24
N LEU A 229 -9.80 24.96 3.27
CA LEU A 229 -9.78 23.51 3.43
C LEU A 229 -11.07 22.92 4.03
N LYS A 230 -12.20 23.62 3.97
CA LYS A 230 -13.49 23.16 4.52
C LYS A 230 -14.08 21.99 3.74
N THR A 231 -13.79 21.94 2.44
CA THR A 231 -14.22 20.91 1.49
C THR A 231 -13.17 19.82 1.30
N THR A 232 -12.23 19.68 2.25
CA THR A 232 -11.20 18.63 2.17
C THR A 232 -11.84 17.26 2.18
N ILE A 233 -11.47 16.43 1.21
CA ILE A 233 -12.02 15.10 0.99
C ILE A 233 -10.92 14.12 0.57
N SER A 234 -11.03 12.89 1.04
CA SER A 234 -10.18 11.80 0.57
C SER A 234 -10.82 10.42 0.71
N TYR A 235 -10.16 9.45 0.11
CA TYR A 235 -10.35 8.05 0.48
C TYR A 235 -9.47 7.71 1.69
N ASN A 236 -10.10 7.36 2.81
CA ASN A 236 -9.40 7.01 4.05
C ASN A 236 -10.04 5.80 4.77
N GLY A 237 -9.37 5.31 5.80
CA GLY A 237 -9.81 4.16 6.60
C GLY A 237 -11.04 4.41 7.48
N GLY A 238 -11.62 5.62 7.45
CA GLY A 238 -12.65 6.05 8.40
C GLY A 238 -12.08 6.30 9.80
N GLU A 239 -12.82 7.09 10.56
CA GLU A 239 -12.55 7.41 11.95
C GLU A 239 -13.81 7.21 12.80
N ASN A 240 -13.68 6.52 13.94
CA ASN A 240 -14.77 6.24 14.87
C ASN A 240 -16.01 5.61 14.19
N LEU A 241 -17.08 6.40 13.99
CA LEU A 241 -18.37 5.96 13.45
C LEU A 241 -18.42 5.99 11.91
N THR A 242 -17.41 6.56 11.25
CA THR A 242 -17.38 6.65 9.79
C THR A 242 -16.77 5.39 9.17
N LEU A 243 -17.38 4.92 8.08
CA LEU A 243 -16.93 3.71 7.39
C LEU A 243 -15.74 3.99 6.45
N PRO A 244 -14.84 3.01 6.22
CA PRO A 244 -13.74 3.18 5.29
C PRO A 244 -14.22 3.46 3.86
N GLY A 245 -13.69 4.50 3.23
CA GLY A 245 -14.11 4.95 1.89
C GLY A 245 -13.89 6.44 1.69
N LEU A 246 -14.76 7.06 0.90
CA LEU A 246 -14.77 8.49 0.63
C LEU A 246 -15.36 9.26 1.82
N ASN A 247 -14.55 10.10 2.46
CA ASN A 247 -14.95 10.87 3.65
C ASN A 247 -14.45 12.32 3.54
N GLN A 248 -15.26 13.26 4.05
CA GLN A 248 -14.79 14.62 4.33
C GLN A 248 -13.79 14.58 5.48
N GLU A 249 -12.69 15.31 5.36
CA GLU A 249 -11.69 15.47 6.41
C GLU A 249 -11.74 16.88 6.99
N GLN A 250 -11.64 16.97 8.31
CA GLN A 250 -11.51 18.24 9.01
C GLN A 250 -10.03 18.49 9.33
N LEU A 251 -9.64 19.75 9.46
CA LEU A 251 -8.26 20.14 9.78
C LEU A 251 -7.78 19.50 11.10
N GLU A 252 -8.69 19.38 12.06
CA GLU A 252 -8.47 18.76 13.37
C GLU A 252 -8.16 17.26 13.27
N SER A 253 -8.67 16.57 12.23
CA SER A 253 -8.38 15.15 11.99
C SER A 253 -6.92 14.90 11.60
N PHE A 254 -6.20 15.93 11.13
CA PHE A 254 -4.77 15.82 10.83
C PHE A 254 -3.88 16.00 12.07
N ASN A 255 -4.38 16.62 13.14
CA ASN A 255 -3.62 16.90 14.37
C ASN A 255 -3.72 15.76 15.41
N LYS A 256 -3.42 14.53 14.98
CA LYS A 256 -3.55 13.34 15.86
C LYS A 256 -2.33 13.01 16.70
N LYS A 257 -1.17 13.56 16.36
CA LYS A 257 0.11 13.39 17.08
C LYS A 257 0.97 14.63 16.93
N SER A 258 1.91 14.80 17.86
CA SER A 258 2.83 15.95 17.99
C SER A 258 3.86 16.11 16.86
N ASP A 259 3.86 15.24 15.86
CA ASP A 259 4.75 15.29 14.69
C ASP A 259 3.96 15.28 13.37
N ALA A 260 2.64 15.49 13.44
CA ALA A 260 1.81 15.60 12.26
C ALA A 260 2.11 16.92 11.51
N SER A 261 2.15 16.84 10.19
CA SER A 261 2.32 18.01 9.33
C SER A 261 1.48 17.87 8.07
N ILE A 262 1.07 19.01 7.53
CA ILE A 262 0.42 19.09 6.22
C ILE A 262 1.12 20.10 5.34
N MET A 263 1.26 19.75 4.06
CA MET A 263 1.70 20.66 3.00
C MET A 263 0.56 20.87 2.02
N VAL A 264 0.24 22.13 1.76
CA VAL A 264 -0.86 22.52 0.88
C VAL A 264 -0.28 23.11 -0.40
N TYR A 265 -0.70 22.54 -1.53
CA TYR A 265 -0.41 23.03 -2.87
C TYR A 265 -1.72 23.43 -3.53
N LYS A 266 -1.67 24.36 -4.49
CA LYS A 266 -2.81 24.70 -5.33
C LYS A 266 -2.52 24.47 -6.81
N ILE A 267 -3.57 24.15 -7.55
CA ILE A 267 -3.58 24.07 -9.01
C ILE A 267 -4.76 24.88 -9.53
N LYS A 268 -4.54 25.64 -10.62
CA LYS A 268 -5.62 26.40 -11.26
C LYS A 268 -6.69 25.46 -11.79
N ALA A 269 -7.94 25.78 -11.53
CA ALA A 269 -9.10 25.03 -12.00
C ALA A 269 -10.23 25.99 -12.35
N THR A 270 -10.82 25.82 -13.54
CA THR A 270 -11.98 26.63 -13.93
C THR A 270 -13.23 26.20 -13.15
N LYS A 271 -14.22 27.08 -13.12
CA LYS A 271 -15.52 26.78 -12.51
C LYS A 271 -16.17 25.52 -13.10
N GLU A 272 -16.04 25.31 -14.41
CA GLU A 272 -16.56 24.13 -15.11
C GLU A 272 -15.82 22.85 -14.73
N GLN A 273 -14.52 22.92 -14.48
CA GLN A 273 -13.73 21.79 -13.99
C GLN A 273 -14.15 21.44 -12.57
N LYS A 274 -14.33 22.43 -11.69
CA LYS A 274 -14.80 22.22 -10.31
C LYS A 274 -16.20 21.62 -10.28
N LYS A 275 -17.12 22.08 -11.13
CA LYS A 275 -18.46 21.48 -11.25
C LYS A 275 -18.41 20.00 -11.62
N ARG A 276 -17.59 19.62 -12.62
CA ARG A 276 -17.39 18.20 -12.98
C ARG A 276 -16.86 17.37 -11.82
N ILE A 277 -15.94 17.94 -11.03
CA ILE A 277 -15.41 17.27 -9.83
C ILE A 277 -16.51 17.06 -8.79
N ILE A 278 -17.34 18.07 -8.54
CA ILE A 278 -18.45 17.98 -7.58
C ILE A 278 -19.47 16.93 -8.02
N GLU A 279 -19.81 16.90 -9.32
CA GLU A 279 -20.68 15.89 -9.93
C GLU A 279 -20.12 14.47 -9.73
N GLU A 280 -18.84 14.25 -10.07
CA GLU A 280 -18.18 12.95 -9.88
C GLU A 280 -18.13 12.52 -8.40
N ILE A 281 -17.81 13.45 -7.50
CA ILE A 281 -17.81 13.17 -6.05
C ILE A 281 -19.21 12.76 -5.58
N ASN A 282 -20.27 13.42 -6.08
CA ASN A 282 -21.64 13.08 -5.75
C ASN A 282 -22.03 11.69 -6.32
N GLU A 283 -21.64 11.37 -7.55
CA GLU A 283 -21.86 10.04 -8.13
C GLU A 283 -21.17 8.93 -7.31
N ILE A 284 -19.91 9.14 -6.90
CA ILE A 284 -19.19 8.19 -6.04
C ILE A 284 -19.88 8.06 -4.67
N ASN A 285 -20.31 9.16 -4.07
CA ASN A 285 -20.99 9.18 -2.77
C ASN A 285 -22.30 8.36 -2.80
N ASN A 286 -23.08 8.50 -3.89
CA ASN A 286 -24.35 7.81 -4.10
C ASN A 286 -24.16 6.32 -4.44
N ALA A 287 -23.21 6.01 -5.34
CA ALA A 287 -22.90 4.63 -5.74
C ALA A 287 -22.30 3.83 -4.56
N GLY A 288 -21.48 4.50 -3.76
CA GLY A 288 -20.73 3.97 -2.65
C GLY A 288 -19.26 3.75 -2.96
N SER A 289 -18.48 3.70 -1.87
CA SER A 289 -17.03 3.58 -1.89
C SER A 289 -16.51 2.61 -0.82
N ALA A 290 -15.25 2.18 -0.96
CA ALA A 290 -14.50 1.51 0.09
C ALA A 290 -13.00 1.83 0.01
N TYR A 291 -12.31 1.78 1.14
CA TYR A 291 -10.87 1.99 1.19
C TYR A 291 -10.08 0.71 0.88
N ASN A 292 -9.10 0.78 -0.03
CA ASN A 292 -8.37 -0.39 -0.51
C ASN A 292 -7.18 -0.80 0.39
N LEU A 293 -7.40 -1.22 1.63
CA LEU A 293 -6.30 -1.54 2.55
C LEU A 293 -5.38 -2.69 2.05
N VAL A 294 -5.91 -3.78 1.49
CA VAL A 294 -5.13 -4.92 0.95
C VAL A 294 -4.37 -4.59 -0.33
N GLY A 295 -4.88 -3.64 -1.11
CA GLY A 295 -4.19 -3.17 -2.30
C GLY A 295 -2.81 -2.54 -1.99
N LEU A 296 -2.52 -2.16 -0.73
CA LEU A 296 -1.19 -1.66 -0.34
C LEU A 296 -0.11 -2.72 -0.58
N VAL A 297 -0.47 -4.00 -0.47
CA VAL A 297 0.41 -5.14 -0.71
C VAL A 297 0.28 -5.67 -2.15
N THR A 298 -0.94 -5.71 -2.70
CA THR A 298 -1.23 -6.38 -3.98
C THR A 298 -1.26 -5.45 -5.19
N LYS A 299 -1.33 -4.13 -4.98
CA LYS A 299 -1.51 -3.08 -6.01
C LYS A 299 -2.68 -3.32 -6.96
N ALA A 300 -3.69 -4.06 -6.50
CA ALA A 300 -4.87 -4.42 -7.27
C ALA A 300 -6.13 -3.83 -6.62
N SER A 301 -7.09 -3.43 -7.45
CA SER A 301 -8.45 -3.13 -7.05
C SER A 301 -9.40 -3.94 -7.93
N ILE A 302 -10.41 -4.55 -7.31
CA ILE A 302 -11.30 -5.52 -7.95
C ILE A 302 -12.58 -4.83 -8.48
N ARG A 303 -12.89 -3.62 -8.00
CA ARG A 303 -14.09 -2.86 -8.40
C ARG A 303 -13.79 -1.36 -8.54
N PRO A 304 -14.53 -0.64 -9.41
CA PRO A 304 -14.52 0.83 -9.40
C PRO A 304 -14.87 1.33 -7.98
N ASN A 305 -14.40 2.52 -7.58
CA ASN A 305 -14.67 3.12 -6.25
C ASN A 305 -14.15 2.36 -5.01
N ILE A 306 -13.32 1.31 -5.19
CA ILE A 306 -12.44 0.79 -4.13
C ILE A 306 -11.03 1.31 -4.40
N MET A 307 -10.64 2.37 -3.70
CA MET A 307 -9.43 3.15 -4.02
C MET A 307 -8.62 3.50 -2.77
N PHE A 308 -7.37 3.91 -2.98
CA PHE A 308 -6.58 4.64 -1.99
C PHE A 308 -6.74 6.15 -2.21
N CYS A 309 -6.31 6.93 -1.23
CA CYS A 309 -6.29 8.40 -1.28
C CYS A 309 -5.65 8.95 -2.56
N SER A 310 -4.42 8.53 -2.89
CA SER A 310 -3.69 8.99 -4.07
C SER A 310 -4.33 8.59 -5.39
N GLN A 311 -4.90 7.38 -5.46
CA GLN A 311 -5.62 6.92 -6.63
C GLN A 311 -6.89 7.75 -6.87
N PHE A 312 -7.62 8.08 -5.80
CA PHE A 312 -8.79 8.93 -5.87
C PHE A 312 -8.43 10.33 -6.37
N VAL A 313 -7.49 11.03 -5.72
CA VAL A 313 -7.11 12.40 -6.10
C VAL A 313 -6.63 12.44 -7.55
N TYR A 314 -5.81 11.48 -7.98
CA TYR A 314 -5.34 11.42 -9.37
C TYR A 314 -6.48 11.17 -10.36
N SER A 315 -7.45 10.31 -10.00
CA SER A 315 -8.60 10.02 -10.87
C SER A 315 -9.52 11.23 -11.01
N ILE A 316 -9.76 11.98 -9.93
CA ILE A 316 -10.55 13.22 -9.96
C ILE A 316 -9.88 14.29 -10.82
N LEU A 317 -8.56 14.50 -10.66
CA LEU A 317 -7.83 15.43 -11.52
C LEU A 317 -7.94 15.02 -12.99
N LYS A 318 -7.82 13.73 -13.28
CA LYS A 318 -7.93 13.20 -14.66
C LYS A 318 -9.31 13.42 -15.27
N ILE A 319 -10.38 13.22 -14.51
CA ILE A 319 -11.76 13.46 -14.96
C ILE A 319 -11.98 14.94 -15.29
N ALA A 320 -11.32 15.83 -14.54
CA ALA A 320 -11.37 17.27 -14.75
C ALA A 320 -10.39 17.80 -15.82
N ASN A 321 -9.58 16.93 -16.44
CA ASN A 321 -8.44 17.31 -17.31
C ASN A 321 -7.45 18.27 -16.61
N LEU A 322 -7.13 17.97 -15.36
CA LEU A 322 -6.20 18.70 -14.49
C LEU A 322 -4.96 17.86 -14.13
N GLU A 323 -4.83 16.65 -14.67
CA GLU A 323 -3.63 15.85 -14.52
C GLU A 323 -2.42 16.55 -15.19
N TYR A 324 -1.30 16.54 -14.50
CA TYR A 324 -0.05 17.19 -14.95
C TYR A 324 1.13 16.23 -15.01
N PHE A 325 0.90 14.95 -14.72
CA PHE A 325 1.86 13.86 -14.88
C PHE A 325 1.17 12.58 -15.30
N GLU A 326 1.90 11.71 -15.99
CA GLU A 326 1.39 10.40 -16.40
C GLU A 326 1.77 9.33 -15.38
N ALA A 327 0.77 8.64 -14.86
CA ALA A 327 0.94 7.47 -14.01
C ALA A 327 -0.18 6.45 -14.25
N ASN A 328 0.11 5.19 -13.91
CA ASN A 328 -0.94 4.18 -13.76
C ASN A 328 -1.70 4.47 -12.46
N ASN A 329 -3.02 4.72 -12.54
CA ASN A 329 -3.87 5.12 -11.42
C ASN A 329 -3.69 4.23 -10.17
N THR A 330 -3.46 2.93 -10.31
CA THR A 330 -3.31 2.00 -9.17
C THR A 330 -1.93 2.02 -8.51
N LYS A 331 -0.98 2.80 -9.06
CA LYS A 331 0.41 2.89 -8.59
C LYS A 331 0.80 4.29 -8.11
N VAL A 332 -0.10 5.26 -8.19
CA VAL A 332 0.15 6.64 -7.74
C VAL A 332 0.34 6.65 -6.23
N LYS A 333 1.43 7.25 -5.76
CA LYS A 333 1.70 7.49 -4.34
C LYS A 333 1.38 8.95 -3.99
N PRO A 334 1.08 9.27 -2.72
CA PRO A 334 0.89 10.65 -2.27
C PRO A 334 2.03 11.60 -2.66
N THR A 335 3.29 11.16 -2.56
CA THR A 335 4.45 11.99 -2.91
C THR A 335 4.59 12.23 -4.41
N ASP A 336 3.99 11.41 -5.26
CA ASP A 336 4.09 11.54 -6.73
C ASP A 336 3.48 12.85 -7.22
N PHE A 337 2.50 13.40 -6.51
CA PHE A 337 1.89 14.71 -6.83
C PHE A 337 2.91 15.86 -6.78
N VAL A 338 3.94 15.74 -5.93
CA VAL A 338 5.02 16.74 -5.85
C VAL A 338 6.23 16.29 -6.67
N GLU A 339 6.61 15.02 -6.58
CA GLU A 339 7.83 14.49 -7.22
C GLU A 339 7.74 14.42 -8.75
N ASN A 340 6.54 14.24 -9.30
CA ASN A 340 6.31 14.20 -10.75
C ASN A 340 5.81 15.53 -11.33
N ASP A 341 5.77 16.61 -10.54
CA ASP A 341 5.43 17.94 -11.07
C ASP A 341 6.62 18.60 -11.80
N TYR A 342 7.08 17.95 -12.87
CA TYR A 342 8.24 18.40 -13.64
C TYR A 342 8.06 19.79 -14.27
N TYR A 343 6.80 20.16 -14.56
CA TYR A 343 6.44 21.43 -15.20
C TYR A 343 5.93 22.48 -14.21
N ARG A 344 6.03 22.23 -12.90
CA ARG A 344 5.66 23.15 -11.82
C ARG A 344 4.24 23.71 -11.98
N LYS A 345 3.29 22.81 -12.25
CA LYS A 345 1.87 23.14 -12.33
C LYS A 345 1.27 23.42 -10.96
N LEU A 346 1.85 22.86 -9.90
CA LEU A 346 1.47 23.14 -8.53
C LEU A 346 2.22 24.37 -8.00
N GLU A 347 1.47 25.22 -7.29
CA GLU A 347 2.02 26.31 -6.50
C GLU A 347 1.92 25.94 -5.02
N PHE A 348 3.03 26.01 -4.28
CA PHE A 348 3.02 25.79 -2.84
C PHE A 348 2.30 26.94 -2.14
N CYS A 349 1.36 26.62 -1.24
CA CYS A 349 0.62 27.61 -0.46
C CYS A 349 1.25 27.81 0.92
N TYR A 350 1.25 26.76 1.74
CA TYR A 350 1.74 26.80 3.11
C TYR A 350 1.95 25.38 3.68
N GLU A 351 2.68 25.33 4.78
CA GLU A 351 2.87 24.12 5.60
C GLU A 351 2.38 24.41 7.02
N ILE A 352 1.66 23.45 7.61
CA ILE A 352 1.27 23.49 9.02
C ILE A 352 1.95 22.30 9.69
N ALA A 353 2.81 22.58 10.66
CA ALA A 353 3.31 21.59 11.61
C ALA A 353 2.48 21.73 12.88
N PHE A 354 1.92 20.62 13.36
CA PHE A 354 1.02 20.60 14.51
C PHE A 354 1.74 20.41 15.85
#